data_AF-A0AB73G2R5-F1
#
_entry.id   AF-A0AB73G2R5-F1
#
_cell.length_a   1.000
_cell.length_b   1.000
_cell.length_c   1.000
_cell.angle_alpha   90.00
_cell.angle_beta   90.00
_cell.angle_gamma   90.00
#
_symmetry.space_group_name_H-M   'P 1'
#
loop_
_entity.id
_entity.type
_entity.pdbx_description
1 polymer ?
#
loop_
_entity_poly.entity_id
_entity_poly.type
_entity_poly.pdbx_seq_one_letter_code
_entity_poly.pdbx_strand_id
1 'polypeptide(L)'
;MDEVDAHWDQLILQSHATQAGNARLYQRATLDALLPPRELLAGMRSPLEDGSFLFGGTIPVIGELQGAESFRVELIDPVLNRVLTCEYRINILTEA
;
A
#
# COMPACT_ATOMS: atom_id res chain seq x y z
N MET A 1 7.75 -13.41 6.98
CA MET A 1 7.46 -13.52 5.53
C MET A 1 6.76 -14.83 5.22
N ASP A 2 7.19 -15.92 5.85
CA ASP A 2 6.70 -17.30 5.63
C ASP A 2 5.18 -17.48 5.54
N GLU A 3 4.40 -16.76 6.35
CA GLU A 3 2.93 -16.85 6.32
C GLU A 3 2.29 -16.39 5.00
N VAL A 4 2.92 -15.47 4.27
CA VAL A 4 2.32 -14.85 3.06
C VAL A 4 3.12 -15.13 1.79
N ASP A 5 4.34 -15.63 1.90
CA ASP A 5 5.22 -15.89 0.74
C ASP A 5 4.57 -16.83 -0.30
N ALA A 6 3.78 -17.81 0.16
CA ALA A 6 3.12 -18.78 -0.72
C ALA A 6 1.93 -18.19 -1.52
N HIS A 7 1.40 -17.04 -1.09
CA HIS A 7 0.24 -16.40 -1.69
C HIS A 7 0.38 -14.88 -1.83
N TRP A 8 1.61 -14.40 -1.95
CA TRP A 8 1.93 -12.98 -2.05
C TRP A 8 1.10 -12.28 -3.13
N ASP A 9 1.06 -12.87 -4.31
CA ASP A 9 0.35 -12.36 -5.50
C ASP A 9 -1.18 -12.31 -5.32
N GLN A 10 -1.73 -13.00 -4.32
CA GLN A 10 -3.16 -12.99 -4.01
C GLN A 10 -3.54 -11.91 -3.00
N LEU A 11 -2.56 -11.29 -2.33
CA LEU A 11 -2.82 -10.17 -1.42
C LEU A 11 -3.33 -8.98 -2.21
N ILE A 12 -4.33 -8.29 -1.69
CA ILE A 12 -4.96 -7.13 -2.34
C ILE A 12 -4.61 -5.88 -1.56
N LEU A 13 -3.95 -4.92 -2.21
CA LEU A 13 -3.77 -3.58 -1.67
C LEU A 13 -4.85 -2.68 -2.25
N GLN A 14 -5.58 -1.98 -1.38
CA GLN A 14 -6.53 -0.97 -1.80
C GLN A 14 -6.47 0.28 -0.93
N SER A 15 -6.91 1.39 -1.50
CA SER A 15 -7.09 2.63 -0.76
C SER A 15 -8.37 3.34 -1.19
N HIS A 16 -9.01 3.99 -0.22
CA HIS A 16 -10.11 4.91 -0.43
C HIS A 16 -9.65 6.32 -0.08
N ALA A 17 -9.91 7.27 -0.98
CA ALA A 17 -9.66 8.68 -0.76
C ALA A 17 -11.00 9.37 -0.47
N THR A 18 -11.08 10.14 0.62
CA THR A 18 -12.26 10.95 0.95
C THR A 18 -12.04 12.39 0.53
N GLN A 19 -12.97 12.95 -0.25
CA GLN A 19 -12.97 14.36 -0.65
C GLN A 19 -14.39 14.90 -0.56
N ALA A 20 -14.58 16.08 0.05
CA ALA A 20 -15.89 16.67 0.27
C ALA A 20 -16.88 15.70 0.93
N GLY A 21 -16.39 14.91 1.89
CA GLY A 21 -17.19 13.88 2.57
C GLY A 21 -17.53 12.63 1.76
N ASN A 22 -17.09 12.50 0.50
CA ASN A 22 -17.34 11.33 -0.33
C ASN A 22 -16.08 10.46 -0.46
N ALA A 23 -16.17 9.21 -0.03
CA ALA A 23 -15.11 8.23 -0.15
C ALA A 23 -15.20 7.51 -1.50
N ARG A 24 -14.10 7.54 -2.26
CA ARG A 24 -13.99 6.83 -3.54
C ARG A 24 -12.82 5.85 -3.51
N LEU A 25 -12.97 4.72 -4.20
CA LEU A 25 -11.87 3.79 -4.43
C LEU A 25 -10.78 4.50 -5.24
N TYR A 26 -9.60 4.65 -4.64
CA TYR A 26 -8.50 5.42 -5.18
C TYR A 26 -7.43 4.54 -5.84
N GLN A 27 -7.11 3.43 -5.21
CA GLN A 27 -6.24 2.39 -5.76
C GLN A 27 -6.80 1.03 -5.40
N ARG A 28 -6.63 0.05 -6.28
CA ARG A 28 -6.90 -1.37 -5.99
C ARG A 28 -6.19 -2.28 -6.97
N ALA A 29 -5.32 -3.14 -6.47
CA ALA A 29 -4.67 -4.19 -7.25
C ALA A 29 -4.23 -5.32 -6.32
N THR A 30 -3.99 -6.48 -6.91
CA THR A 30 -3.20 -7.55 -6.28
C THR A 30 -1.72 -7.15 -6.19
N LEU A 31 -0.98 -7.75 -5.26
CA LEU A 31 0.46 -7.45 -5.10
C LEU A 31 1.35 -8.05 -6.20
N ASP A 32 0.79 -8.84 -7.13
CA ASP A 32 1.47 -9.26 -8.36
C ASP A 32 1.88 -8.09 -9.26
N ALA A 33 1.24 -6.93 -9.10
CA ALA A 33 1.59 -5.69 -9.78
C ALA A 33 2.89 -5.05 -9.26
N LEU A 34 3.47 -5.55 -8.18
CA LEU A 34 4.70 -5.07 -7.56
C LEU A 34 5.78 -6.16 -7.55
N LEU A 35 7.05 -5.75 -7.50
CA LEU A 35 8.14 -6.71 -7.32
C LEU A 35 8.02 -7.41 -5.96
N PRO A 36 8.12 -8.75 -5.90
CA PRO A 36 8.10 -9.47 -4.63
C PRO A 36 9.24 -9.02 -3.70
N PRO A 37 9.04 -9.05 -2.37
CA PRO A 37 10.06 -8.63 -1.39
C PRO A 37 11.40 -9.35 -1.59
N ARG A 38 11.37 -10.65 -1.94
CA ARG A 38 12.57 -11.45 -2.18
C ARG A 38 13.40 -10.91 -3.36
N GLU A 39 12.75 -10.47 -4.43
CA GLU A 39 13.43 -9.89 -5.59
C GLU A 39 14.00 -8.51 -5.29
N LEU A 40 13.23 -7.69 -4.57
CA LEU A 40 13.68 -6.37 -4.11
C LEU A 40 14.94 -6.49 -3.24
N LEU A 41 14.95 -7.42 -2.28
CA LEU A 41 16.10 -7.69 -1.42
C LEU A 41 17.30 -8.24 -2.21
N ALA A 42 17.07 -9.13 -3.17
CA ALA A 42 18.13 -9.68 -4.01
C ALA A 42 18.81 -8.61 -4.89
N GLY A 43 18.09 -7.55 -5.25
CA GLY A 43 18.62 -6.42 -6.01
C GLY A 43 19.44 -5.42 -5.20
N MET A 44 19.47 -5.54 -3.87
CA MET A 44 20.19 -4.61 -3.01
C MET A 44 21.70 -4.84 -3.03
N ARG A 45 22.48 -3.75 -3.07
CA ARG A 45 23.95 -3.79 -3.03
C ARG A 45 24.51 -4.15 -1.65
N SER A 46 23.72 -3.89 -0.61
CA SER A 46 24.07 -4.16 0.79
C SER A 46 22.83 -4.69 1.51
N PRO A 47 22.99 -5.54 2.54
CA PRO A 47 21.89 -5.98 3.39
C PRO A 47 21.17 -4.79 4.06
N LEU A 48 19.88 -4.94 4.34
CA LEU A 48 19.17 -4.02 5.22
C LEU A 48 19.67 -4.18 6.66
N GLU A 49 19.93 -3.06 7.31
CA GLU A 49 20.21 -3.04 8.76
C GLU A 49 18.90 -3.20 9.53
N ASP A 50 18.98 -3.77 10.74
CA ASP A 50 17.82 -3.89 11.63
C ASP A 50 17.18 -2.52 11.88
N GLY A 51 15.84 -2.46 11.76
CA GLY A 51 15.08 -1.22 11.85
C GLY A 51 14.95 -0.43 10.55
N SER A 52 15.58 -0.89 9.46
CA SER A 52 15.39 -0.30 8.13
C SER A 52 14.03 -0.67 7.53
N PHE A 53 13.51 0.22 6.68
CA PHE A 53 12.30 -0.02 5.90
C PHE A 53 12.61 0.05 4.40
N LEU A 54 12.09 -0.90 3.64
CA LEU A 54 12.11 -0.90 2.19
C LEU A 54 10.70 -0.68 1.66
N PHE A 55 10.51 0.39 0.89
CA PHE A 55 9.24 0.66 0.22
C PHE A 55 9.23 0.00 -1.16
N GLY A 56 8.36 -0.99 -1.37
CA GLY A 56 8.27 -1.79 -2.60
C GLY A 56 7.58 -1.11 -3.79
N GLY A 57 7.39 0.20 -3.73
CA GLY A 57 6.66 0.97 -4.75
C GLY A 57 5.17 1.15 -4.42
N THR A 58 4.40 1.52 -5.45
CA THR A 58 2.96 1.83 -5.34
C THR A 58 2.22 1.28 -6.54
N ILE A 59 0.94 0.98 -6.36
CA ILE A 59 0.04 0.54 -7.43
C ILE A 59 -0.60 1.76 -8.13
N PRO A 60 -0.99 1.66 -9.42
CA PRO A 60 -1.59 2.78 -10.14
C PRO A 60 -2.87 3.31 -9.49
N VAL A 61 -3.08 4.62 -9.59
CA VAL A 61 -4.34 5.26 -9.18
C VAL A 61 -5.44 4.98 -10.20
N ILE A 62 -6.68 4.90 -9.71
CA ILE A 62 -7.87 4.81 -10.54
C ILE A 62 -8.28 6.24 -10.91
N GLY A 63 -8.12 6.59 -12.19
CA GLY A 63 -8.39 7.93 -12.70
C GLY A 63 -7.21 8.88 -12.49
N GLU A 64 -7.50 10.11 -12.08
CA GLU A 64 -6.48 11.16 -11.93
C GLU A 64 -5.84 11.16 -10.53
N LEU A 65 -4.54 11.44 -10.50
CA LEU A 65 -3.79 11.67 -9.27
C LEU A 65 -4.25 13.00 -8.65
N GLN A 66 -4.81 12.94 -7.44
CA GLN A 66 -5.32 14.12 -6.75
C GLN A 66 -5.20 13.97 -5.23
N GLY A 67 -5.19 15.10 -4.53
CA GLY A 67 -5.26 15.14 -3.07
C GLY A 67 -6.59 14.65 -2.53
N ALA A 68 -6.62 14.45 -1.20
CA ALA A 68 -7.80 14.04 -0.44
C ALA A 68 -7.78 14.68 0.96
N GLU A 69 -8.93 14.70 1.63
CA GLU A 69 -9.06 15.08 3.05
C GLU A 69 -8.63 13.95 3.99
N SER A 70 -8.83 12.71 3.57
CA SER A 70 -8.39 11.52 4.30
C SER A 70 -8.15 10.34 3.36
N PHE A 71 -7.35 9.39 3.84
CA PHE A 71 -7.16 8.10 3.19
C PHE A 71 -7.42 6.97 4.18
N ARG A 72 -8.06 5.92 3.67
CA ARG A 72 -8.15 4.60 4.30
C ARG A 72 -7.49 3.58 3.40
N VAL A 73 -6.43 2.94 3.86
CA VAL A 73 -5.64 1.94 3.14
C VAL A 73 -5.85 0.59 3.79
N GLU A 74 -6.07 -0.44 2.97
CA GLU A 74 -6.30 -1.80 3.41
C GLU A 74 -5.40 -2.76 2.65
N LEU A 75 -4.73 -3.66 3.38
CA LEU A 75 -4.06 -4.84 2.84
C LEU A 75 -4.88 -6.06 3.24
N ILE A 76 -5.48 -6.70 2.24
CA ILE A 76 -6.43 -7.80 2.42
C ILE A 76 -5.72 -9.11 2.06
N ASP A 77 -5.75 -10.06 2.98
CA ASP A 77 -5.29 -11.43 2.76
C ASP A 77 -6.52 -12.34 2.62
N PRO A 78 -6.91 -12.71 1.39
CA PRO A 78 -8.08 -13.55 1.16
C PRO A 78 -7.84 -15.03 1.55
N VAL A 79 -6.58 -15.47 1.64
CA VAL A 79 -6.23 -16.86 1.95
C VAL A 79 -6.33 -17.09 3.46
N LEU A 80 -5.83 -16.15 4.26
CA LEU A 80 -5.90 -16.21 5.72
C LEU A 80 -7.12 -15.46 6.30
N ASN A 81 -7.95 -14.87 5.45
CA ASN A 81 -9.17 -14.14 5.81
C ASN A 81 -8.94 -13.06 6.88
N ARG A 82 -7.96 -12.19 6.65
CA ARG A 82 -7.59 -11.07 7.55
C ARG A 82 -7.31 -9.79 6.78
N VAL A 83 -7.41 -8.66 7.46
CA VAL A 83 -7.20 -7.33 6.87
C VAL A 83 -6.36 -6.47 7.81
N LEU A 84 -5.31 -5.84 7.27
CA LEU A 84 -4.62 -4.72 7.93
C LEU A 84 -5.21 -3.42 7.41
N THR A 85 -5.53 -2.48 8.30
CA THR A 85 -6.11 -1.19 7.96
C THR A 85 -5.25 -0.06 8.52
N CYS A 86 -5.01 0.96 7.70
CA CYS A 86 -4.40 2.22 8.08
C CYS A 86 -5.31 3.37 7.64
N GLU A 87 -5.66 4.27 8.54
CA GLU A 87 -6.52 5.41 8.22
C GLU A 87 -5.93 6.70 8.81
N TYR A 88 -5.89 7.75 7.99
CA TYR A 88 -5.36 9.05 8.41
C TYR A 88 -6.10 10.20 7.73
N ARG A 89 -6.17 11.34 8.42
CA ARG A 89 -6.61 12.62 7.85
C ARG A 89 -5.41 13.47 7.49
N ILE A 90 -5.56 14.25 6.43
CA ILE A 90 -4.53 15.14 5.94
C ILE A 90 -4.75 16.53 6.53
N ASN A 91 -3.73 17.06 7.19
CA ASN A 91 -3.65 18.46 7.55
C ASN A 91 -2.66 19.15 6.60
N ILE A 92 -3.16 19.97 5.70
CA ILE A 92 -2.33 20.69 4.72
C ILE A 92 -1.56 21.78 5.47
N LEU A 93 -0.23 21.71 5.45
CA LEU A 93 0.62 22.77 5.99
C LEU A 93 0.71 23.88 4.94
N THR A 94 0.25 25.08 5.28
CA THR A 94 0.49 26.30 4.50
C THR A 94 1.64 27.07 5.12
N GLU A 95 2.54 27.62 4.30
CA GLU A 95 3.49 28.63 4.79
C GLU A 95 2.71 29.89 5.22
N ALA A 96 3.19 30.55 6.28
CA ALA A 96 2.61 31.78 6.82
C ALA A 96 3.21 33.02 6.16
#